data_AF-A0A1F9DBY1-F1
#
_entry.id   AF-A0A1F9DBY1-F1
#
_cell.length_a   1.000
_cell.length_b   1.000
_cell.length_c   1.000
_cell.angle_alpha   90.00
_cell.angle_beta   90.00
_cell.angle_gamma   90.00
#
_symmetry.space_group_name_H-M   'P 1'
#
loop_
_entity.id
_entity.type
_entity.pdbx_description
1 polymer ?
#
loop_
_entity_poly.entity_id
_entity_poly.type
_entity_poly.pdbx_seq_one_letter_code
_entity_poly.pdbx_strand_id
1 'polypeptide(L)'
;MIRIRIGDVERELGSADENWINQQINRRQADGLSVCVRVIVKEGDLDMILSTPACGPSEGGSRPPRSSEKTVFNLWNQRGLSEPDFTGGNLIAFLKQLRHIM
;
A
#
# COMPACT_ATOMS: atom_id res chain seq x y z
N MET A 1 -12.95 0.46 -5.77
CA MET A 1 -12.04 1.60 -6.01
C MET A 1 -10.82 1.48 -5.12
N ILE A 2 -9.64 1.58 -5.72
CA ILE A 2 -8.38 1.39 -5.00
C ILE A 2 -7.46 2.56 -5.34
N ARG A 3 -6.95 3.23 -4.30
CA ARG A 3 -6.09 4.41 -4.42
C ARG A 3 -4.78 4.18 -3.70
N ILE A 4 -3.68 4.61 -4.33
CA ILE A 4 -2.33 4.47 -3.86
C ILE A 4 -1.75 5.87 -3.69
N ARG A 5 -1.41 6.22 -2.46
CA ARG A 5 -0.75 7.46 -2.10
C ARG A 5 0.70 7.17 -1.70
N ILE A 6 1.65 7.85 -2.32
CA ILE A 6 3.08 7.77 -2.02
C ILE A 6 3.57 9.17 -1.69
N GLY A 7 3.87 9.42 -0.41
CA GLY A 7 4.05 10.77 0.13
C GLY A 7 2.79 11.61 -0.08
N ASP A 8 2.91 12.70 -0.85
CA ASP A 8 1.82 13.63 -1.14
C ASP A 8 1.13 13.39 -2.49
N VAL A 9 1.57 12.39 -3.26
CA VAL A 9 1.01 12.10 -4.58
C VAL A 9 0.11 10.88 -4.50
N GLU A 10 -1.11 11.01 -5.01
CA GLU A 10 -2.11 9.93 -5.05
C GLU A 10 -2.47 9.56 -6.49
N ARG A 11 -2.65 8.27 -6.76
CA ARG A 11 -3.18 7.73 -8.02
C ARG A 11 -4.12 6.57 -7.78
N GLU A 12 -5.08 6.39 -8.68
CA GLU A 12 -5.89 5.18 -8.73
C GLU A 12 -5.07 3.99 -9.24
N LEU A 13 -5.43 2.77 -8.82
CA LEU A 13 -4.74 1.54 -9.18
C LEU A 13 -4.55 1.34 -10.68
N GLY A 14 -5.52 1.74 -11.50
CA GLY A 14 -5.41 1.65 -12.97
C GLY A 14 -4.36 2.58 -13.58
N SER A 15 -3.99 3.66 -12.88
CA SER A 15 -3.02 4.68 -13.34
C SER A 15 -1.69 4.64 -12.58
N ALA A 16 -1.59 3.80 -11.55
CA ALA A 16 -0.39 3.59 -10.74
C ALA A 16 0.46 2.47 -11.35
N ASP A 17 1.11 2.76 -12.49
CA ASP A 17 2.00 1.81 -13.15
C ASP A 17 3.32 1.59 -12.38
N GLU A 18 4.04 0.54 -12.76
CA GLU A 18 5.30 0.12 -12.13
C GLU A 18 6.39 1.20 -12.20
N ASN A 19 6.45 1.94 -13.32
CA ASN A 19 7.44 3.00 -13.50
C ASN A 19 7.16 4.16 -12.54
N TRP A 20 5.90 4.57 -12.42
CA TRP A 20 5.49 5.61 -11.50
C TRP A 20 5.79 5.21 -10.05
N ILE A 21 5.44 3.98 -9.64
CA ILE A 21 5.72 3.47 -8.28
C ILE A 21 7.21 3.52 -7.98
N ASN A 22 8.03 2.95 -8.86
CA ASN A 22 9.48 2.92 -8.70
C ASN A 22 10.07 4.32 -8.68
N GLN A 23 9.61 5.23 -9.54
CA GLN A 23 10.05 6.62 -9.54
C GLN A 23 9.74 7.31 -8.20
N GLN A 24 8.54 7.13 -7.66
CA GLN A 24 8.14 7.77 -6.41
C GLN A 24 8.91 7.22 -5.19
N ILE A 25 9.18 5.92 -5.15
CA ILE A 25 9.89 5.28 -4.03
C ILE A 25 11.39 5.52 -4.14
N ASN A 26 12.01 5.22 -5.28
CA ASN A 26 13.45 5.29 -5.45
C ASN A 26 13.97 6.73 -5.31
N ARG A 27 13.24 7.73 -5.82
CA ARG A 27 13.63 9.14 -5.68
C ARG A 27 13.71 9.54 -4.20
N ARG A 28 12.69 9.20 -3.42
CA ARG A 28 12.65 9.52 -1.98
C ARG A 28 13.72 8.77 -1.19
N GLN A 29 13.94 7.49 -1.51
CA GLN A 29 15.01 6.70 -0.89
C GLN A 29 16.40 7.25 -1.23
N ALA A 30 16.62 7.70 -2.47
CA ALA A 30 17.87 8.35 -2.88
C ALA A 30 18.10 9.68 -2.15
N ASP A 31 17.02 10.40 -1.82
CA ASP A 31 17.05 11.61 -0.98
C ASP A 31 17.21 11.29 0.54
N GLY A 32 17.32 10.01 0.91
CA GLY A 32 17.44 9.56 2.32
C GLY A 32 16.14 9.68 3.12
N LEU A 33 15.00 9.87 2.45
CA LEU A 33 13.70 10.05 3.08
C LEU A 33 12.97 8.72 3.26
N SER A 34 12.37 8.53 4.44
CA SER A 34 11.45 7.41 4.65
C SER A 34 10.20 7.58 3.78
N VAL A 35 9.76 6.50 3.13
CA VAL A 35 8.66 6.56 2.17
C VAL A 35 7.35 6.12 2.80
N CYS A 36 6.46 7.08 3.06
CA CYS A 36 5.08 6.79 3.43
C CYS A 36 4.29 6.34 2.19
N VAL A 37 3.77 5.12 2.22
CA VAL A 37 2.80 4.61 1.25
C VAL A 37 1.50 4.29 1.97
N ARG A 38 0.38 4.79 1.43
CA ARG A 38 -0.96 4.41 1.87
C ARG A 38 -1.73 3.80 0.71
N VAL A 39 -2.32 2.62 0.92
CA VAL A 39 -3.24 1.99 -0.03
C VAL A 39 -4.64 1.99 0.58
N ILE A 40 -5.57 2.67 -0.08
CA ILE A 40 -6.96 2.82 0.33
C ILE A 40 -7.80 1.91 -0.56
N VAL A 41 -8.43 0.91 0.04
CA VAL A 41 -9.26 -0.08 -0.65
C VAL A 41 -10.72 0.15 -0.25
N LYS A 42 -11.55 0.50 -1.23
CA LYS A 42 -13.01 0.67 -1.07
C LYS A 42 -13.75 -0.06 -2.17
N GLU A 43 -14.06 -1.33 -1.97
CA GLU A 43 -14.61 -2.21 -3.00
C GLU A 43 -15.39 -3.37 -2.40
N GLY A 44 -16.66 -3.53 -2.81
CA GLY A 44 -17.52 -4.56 -2.23
C GLY A 44 -17.63 -4.40 -0.71
N ASP A 45 -17.23 -5.45 0.03
CA ASP A 45 -17.20 -5.50 1.49
C ASP A 45 -15.86 -5.03 2.11
N LEU A 46 -14.88 -4.62 1.29
CA LEU A 46 -13.59 -4.09 1.72
C LEU A 46 -13.68 -2.56 1.91
N ASP A 47 -13.48 -2.09 3.13
CA ASP A 47 -13.24 -0.67 3.44
C ASP A 47 -12.08 -0.57 4.44
N MET A 48 -10.88 -0.42 3.91
CA MET A 48 -9.65 -0.47 4.69
C MET A 48 -8.54 0.42 4.14
N ILE A 49 -7.65 0.85 5.03
CA ILE A 49 -6.46 1.63 4.71
C ILE A 49 -5.25 0.86 5.23
N LEU A 50 -4.29 0.62 4.34
CA LEU A 50 -2.98 0.04 4.65
C LEU A 50 -1.94 1.14 4.59
N SER A 51 -1.02 1.17 5.54
CA SER A 51 0.06 2.17 5.58
C SER A 51 1.40 1.51 5.87
N THR A 52 2.47 1.99 5.26
CA THR A 52 3.84 1.64 5.66
C THR A 52 4.19 2.34 6.99
N PRO A 53 5.17 1.84 7.76
CA PRO A 53 5.53 2.41 9.07
C PRO A 53 5.89 3.89 9.03
N ALA A 54 6.50 4.35 7.92
CA ALA A 54 6.91 5.73 7.71
C ALA A 54 5.73 6.74 7.66
N CYS A 55 4.49 6.27 7.55
CA CYS A 55 3.30 7.11 7.53
C CYS A 55 2.86 7.67 8.89
N GLY A 56 3.55 7.30 9.98
CA GLY A 56 3.13 7.60 11.34
C GLY A 56 2.03 6.66 11.83
N PRO A 57 1.50 6.88 13.05
CA PRO A 57 0.43 6.06 13.59
C PRO A 57 -0.76 6.06 12.62
N SER A 58 -1.11 4.88 12.13
CA SER A 58 -2.36 4.71 11.41
C SER A 58 -3.50 4.72 12.43
N GLU A 59 -4.52 5.53 12.18
CA GLU A 59 -5.80 5.43 12.88
C GLU A 59 -6.35 4.03 12.60
N GLY A 60 -6.07 3.09 13.51
CA GLY A 60 -6.59 1.74 13.43
C GLY A 60 -8.12 1.81 13.52
N GLY A 61 -8.80 1.13 12.59
CA GLY A 61 -10.26 1.06 12.63
C GLY A 61 -10.73 0.46 13.96
N SER A 62 -11.75 1.05 14.58
CA SER A 62 -12.28 0.62 15.88
C SER A 62 -12.92 -0.78 15.87
N ARG A 63 -13.05 -1.40 14.69
CA ARG A 63 -13.61 -2.74 14.52
C ARG A 63 -12.54 -3.75 14.11
N PRO A 64 -12.67 -5.02 14.52
CA PRO A 64 -11.89 -6.10 13.95
C PRO A 64 -12.06 -6.20 12.42
N PRO A 65 -11.00 -6.56 11.68
CA PRO A 65 -11.09 -6.79 10.25
C PRO A 65 -11.93 -8.03 9.93
N ARG A 66 -12.72 -7.94 8.84
CA ARG A 66 -13.47 -9.05 8.23
C ARG A 66 -12.51 -10.09 7.65
N SER A 67 -13.02 -11.29 7.32
CA SER A 67 -12.19 -12.35 6.73
C SER A 67 -11.55 -11.95 5.40
N SER A 68 -12.28 -11.21 4.55
CA SER A 68 -11.79 -10.63 3.29
C SER A 68 -10.68 -9.61 3.52
N GLU A 69 -10.88 -8.67 4.45
CA GLU A 69 -9.89 -7.67 4.87
C GLU A 69 -8.62 -8.32 5.46
N LYS A 70 -8.78 -9.39 6.24
CA LYS A 70 -7.65 -10.16 6.78
C LYS A 70 -6.78 -10.77 5.68
N THR A 71 -7.36 -11.27 4.61
CA THR A 71 -6.60 -11.78 3.45
C THR A 71 -5.71 -10.70 2.85
N VAL A 72 -6.26 -9.48 2.70
CA VAL A 72 -5.51 -8.32 2.18
C VAL A 72 -4.41 -7.89 3.16
N PHE A 73 -4.69 -7.85 4.46
CA PHE A 73 -3.68 -7.57 5.49
C PHE A 73 -2.55 -8.61 5.52
N ASN A 74 -2.89 -9.89 5.43
CA ASN A 74 -1.91 -10.96 5.38
C ASN A 74 -1.02 -10.84 4.15
N LEU A 75 -1.62 -10.53 2.99
CA LEU A 75 -0.87 -10.26 1.76
C LEU A 75 0.09 -9.08 1.93
N TRP A 76 -0.36 -7.97 2.54
CA TRP A 76 0.48 -6.81 2.84
C TRP A 76 1.71 -7.18 3.68
N ASN A 77 1.49 -7.93 4.76
CA ASN A 77 2.57 -8.40 5.64
C ASN A 77 3.51 -9.39 4.93
N GLN A 78 2.96 -10.35 4.17
CA GLN A 78 3.75 -11.32 3.41
C GLN A 78 4.64 -10.67 2.36
N ARG A 79 4.26 -9.49 1.84
CA ARG A 79 5.07 -8.70 0.90
C ARG A 79 6.08 -7.78 1.60
N GLY A 80 6.18 -7.82 2.93
CA GLY A 80 7.15 -7.03 3.69
C GLY A 80 6.88 -5.52 3.65
N LEU A 81 5.63 -5.11 3.41
CA LEU A 81 5.26 -3.68 3.37
C LEU A 81 5.05 -3.08 4.77
N SER A 82 5.10 -3.92 5.80
CA SER A 82 5.13 -3.52 7.21
C SER A 82 6.57 -3.30 7.72
N GLU A 83 7.57 -3.54 6.89
CA GLU A 83 8.98 -3.35 7.22
C GLU A 83 9.47 -1.97 6.75
N PRO A 84 10.41 -1.33 7.48
CA PRO A 84 10.91 0.00 7.15
C PRO A 84 11.75 0.04 5.86
N ASP A 85 12.31 -1.09 5.43
CA ASP A 85 13.20 -1.26 4.28
C ASP A 85 12.49 -1.83 3.03
N PHE A 86 11.15 -1.72 2.97
CA PHE A 86 10.40 -2.16 1.81
C PHE A 86 10.86 -1.48 0.51
N THR A 87 10.69 -2.17 -0.61
CA THR A 87 11.07 -1.66 -1.94
C THR A 87 9.85 -1.39 -2.83
N GLY A 88 10.06 -0.68 -3.95
CA GLY A 88 9.03 -0.55 -4.98
C GLY A 88 8.55 -1.89 -5.53
N GLY A 89 9.44 -2.88 -5.63
CA GLY A 89 9.10 -4.25 -6.02
C GLY A 89 8.09 -4.91 -5.09
N ASN A 90 8.23 -4.70 -3.77
CA ASN A 90 7.28 -5.22 -2.78
C ASN A 90 5.88 -4.66 -2.99
N LEU A 91 5.77 -3.34 -3.22
CA LEU A 91 4.49 -2.68 -3.46
C LEU A 91 3.87 -3.12 -4.79
N ILE A 92 4.67 -3.22 -5.85
CA ILE A 92 4.20 -3.69 -7.17
C ILE A 92 3.67 -5.12 -7.05
N ALA A 93 4.39 -6.02 -6.38
CA ALA A 93 3.97 -7.40 -6.18
C ALA A 93 2.65 -7.49 -5.39
N PHE A 94 2.51 -6.67 -4.34
CA PHE A 94 1.25 -6.53 -3.60
C PHE A 94 0.10 -6.10 -4.52
N LEU A 95 0.26 -5.02 -5.28
CA LEU A 95 -0.81 -4.48 -6.13
C LEU A 95 -1.18 -5.42 -7.30
N LYS A 96 -0.22 -6.16 -7.85
CA LYS A 96 -0.49 -7.21 -8.84
C LYS A 96 -1.35 -8.31 -8.25
N GLN A 97 -1.00 -8.82 -7.07
CA GLN A 97 -1.77 -9.89 -6.44
C GLN A 97 -3.12 -9.40 -5.92
N LEU A 98 -3.21 -8.16 -5.44
CA LEU A 98 -4.46 -7.54 -5.02
C LEU A 98 -5.48 -7.53 -6.18
N ARG A 99 -5.05 -7.20 -7.40
CA ARG A 99 -5.90 -7.25 -8.61
C ARG A 99 -6.39 -8.64 -8.99
N HIS A 100 -5.76 -9.70 -8.51
CA HIS A 100 -6.18 -11.08 -8.82
C HIS A 100 -7.15 -11.66 -7.79
N ILE A 101 -7.21 -11.09 -6.58
CA ILE A 101 -8.10 -11.55 -5.50
C ILE A 101 -9.38 -10.69 -5.40
N MET A 102 -9.46 -9.63 -6.19
CA MET A 102 -10.61 -8.72 -6.31
C MET A 102 -11.23 -8.90 -7.69
#